data_AF-A0A8S3B801-F1
#
_entry.id   AF-A0A8S3B801-F1
#
_cell.length_a   1.000
_cell.length_b   1.000
_cell.length_c   1.000
_cell.angle_alpha   90.00
_cell.angle_beta   90.00
_cell.angle_gamma   90.00
#
_symmetry.space_group_name_H-M   'P 1'
#
loop_
_entity.id
_entity.type
_entity.pdbx_description
1 polymer ?
#
loop_
_entity_poly.entity_id
_entity_poly.type
_entity_poly.pdbx_seq_one_letter_code
_entity_poly.pdbx_strand_id
1 'polypeptide(L)'
;VFDALNQIIQEPQPYDFDWLFMADDDTYVIMEHLRELLQHIRKPLAFGHLFVPKNQAPGHLSGGAGYAINTAALRRMLPNL
;
A
#
# COMPACT_ATOMS: atom_id res chain seq x y z
N VAL A 1 11.74 0.31 0.26
CA VAL A 1 10.41 0.39 -0.42
C VAL A 1 10.46 -0.15 -1.85
N PHE A 2 11.29 0.40 -2.75
CA PHE A 2 11.39 -0.10 -4.13
C PHE A 2 11.87 -1.56 -4.22
N ASP A 3 12.75 -2.01 -3.31
CA ASP A 3 13.26 -3.38 -3.34
C ASP A 3 12.21 -4.45 -3.01
N ALA A 4 11.33 -4.18 -2.04
CA ALA A 4 10.23 -5.08 -1.69
C ALA A 4 9.16 -5.13 -2.80
N LEU A 5 8.84 -3.97 -3.40
CA LEU A 5 7.96 -3.93 -4.58
C LEU A 5 8.60 -4.64 -5.77
N ASN A 6 9.91 -4.48 -5.99
CA ASN A 6 10.63 -5.20 -7.03
C ASN A 6 10.59 -6.71 -6.78
N GLN A 7 10.69 -7.17 -5.54
CA GLN A 7 10.52 -8.58 -5.22
C GLN A 7 9.10 -9.08 -5.56
N ILE A 8 8.07 -8.28 -5.25
CA ILE A 8 6.67 -8.54 -5.62
C ILE A 8 6.44 -8.43 -7.16
N ILE A 9 7.30 -7.74 -7.90
CA ILE A 9 7.16 -7.63 -9.37
C ILE A 9 7.94 -8.75 -10.08
N GLN A 10 9.08 -9.16 -9.52
CA GLN A 10 10.02 -10.08 -10.16
C GLN A 10 9.68 -11.55 -9.92
N GLU A 11 8.99 -11.89 -8.83
CA GLU A 11 8.59 -13.27 -8.60
C GLU A 11 7.30 -13.61 -9.37
N PRO A 12 7.33 -14.64 -10.25
CA PRO A 12 6.20 -15.02 -11.11
C PRO A 12 5.09 -15.80 -10.35
N GLN A 13 5.05 -15.71 -9.02
CA GLN A 13 4.07 -16.43 -8.22
C GLN A 13 2.75 -15.65 -8.19
N PRO A 14 1.59 -16.32 -8.30
CA PRO A 14 0.30 -15.65 -8.05
C PRO A 14 0.28 -15.22 -6.59
N TYR A 15 0.44 -13.92 -6.36
CA TYR A 15 0.34 -13.35 -5.03
C TYR A 15 -1.04 -13.62 -4.43
N ASP A 16 -1.09 -14.43 -3.37
CA ASP A 16 -2.32 -14.75 -2.62
C ASP A 16 -2.50 -13.76 -1.46
N PHE A 17 -2.66 -12.48 -1.80
CA PHE A 17 -3.00 -11.44 -0.83
C PHE A 17 -4.08 -10.51 -1.37
N ASP A 18 -4.95 -10.00 -0.50
CA ASP A 18 -5.93 -8.98 -0.87
C ASP A 18 -5.35 -7.56 -0.74
N TRP A 19 -4.45 -7.37 0.22
CA TRP A 19 -3.88 -6.09 0.61
C TRP A 19 -2.37 -6.18 0.78
N LEU A 20 -1.67 -5.20 0.21
CA LEU A 20 -0.29 -4.88 0.51
C LEU A 20 -0.29 -3.72 1.52
N PHE A 21 0.44 -3.87 2.63
CA PHE A 21 0.66 -2.79 3.59
C PHE A 21 2.15 -2.46 3.63
N MET A 22 2.50 -1.20 3.39
CA MET A 22 3.86 -0.68 3.45
C MET A 22 4.00 0.24 4.64
N ALA A 23 5.10 0.09 5.38
CA ALA A 23 5.44 0.86 6.57
C ALA A 23 6.95 0.86 6.79
N ASP A 24 7.42 1.79 7.62
CA ASP A 24 8.82 1.86 8.05
C ASP A 24 9.09 0.84 9.18
N ASP A 25 10.37 0.55 9.46
CA ASP A 25 10.79 -0.43 10.47
C ASP A 25 10.51 -0.01 11.92
N ASP A 26 10.20 1.27 12.12
CA ASP A 26 9.82 1.87 13.40
C ASP A 26 8.31 2.15 13.53
N THR A 27 7.49 1.62 12.60
CA THR A 27 6.02 1.80 12.61
C THR A 27 5.34 0.74 13.49
N TYR A 28 4.50 1.18 14.44
CA TYR A 28 3.61 0.30 15.22
C TYR A 28 2.21 0.25 14.62
N VAL A 29 1.67 -0.96 14.41
CA VAL A 29 0.36 -1.18 13.79
C VAL A 29 -0.52 -2.05 14.69
N ILE A 30 -1.74 -1.58 14.94
CA ILE A 30 -2.79 -2.42 15.54
C ILE A 30 -3.52 -3.16 14.41
N MET A 31 -3.15 -4.43 14.20
CA MET A 31 -3.59 -5.22 13.05
C MET A 31 -5.09 -5.49 13.04
N GLU A 32 -5.72 -5.57 14.22
CA GLU A 32 -7.16 -5.76 14.39
C GLU A 32 -7.95 -4.59 13.81
N HIS A 33 -7.56 -3.36 14.15
CA HIS A 33 -8.18 -2.15 13.62
C HIS A 33 -7.95 -2.00 12.11
N LEU A 34 -6.73 -2.32 11.65
CA LEU A 34 -6.42 -2.30 10.22
C LEU A 34 -7.31 -3.29 9.46
N ARG A 35 -7.45 -4.52 9.95
CA ARG A 35 -8.32 -5.54 9.32
C ARG A 35 -9.79 -5.12 9.31
N GLU A 36 -10.27 -4.57 10.42
CA GLU A 36 -11.65 -4.09 10.54
C GLU A 36 -11.98 -3.01 9.52
N LEU A 37 -11.06 -2.07 9.31
CA LEU A 37 -11.17 -1.03 8.29
C LEU A 37 -11.19 -1.61 6.88
N LEU A 38 -10.36 -2.62 6.62
CA LEU A 38 -10.13 -3.15 5.28
C LEU A 38 -11.18 -4.14 4.78
N GLN A 39 -11.74 -4.97 5.66
CA GLN A 39 -12.59 -6.12 5.28
C GLN A 39 -13.84 -5.75 4.47
N HIS A 40 -14.30 -4.50 4.55
CA HIS A 40 -15.51 -4.02 3.88
C HIS A 40 -15.23 -3.37 2.51
N ILE A 41 -13.96 -3.21 2.12
CA ILE A 41 -13.58 -2.48 0.92
C ILE A 41 -13.32 -3.45 -0.23
N ARG A 42 -14.18 -3.41 -1.26
CA ARG A 42 -14.04 -4.23 -2.48
C ARG A 42 -13.59 -3.46 -3.72
N LYS A 43 -13.68 -2.13 -3.68
CA LYS A 43 -13.27 -1.27 -4.78
C LYS A 43 -11.75 -1.06 -4.76
N PRO A 44 -11.10 -0.83 -5.90
CA PRO A 44 -9.69 -0.45 -5.96
C PRO A 44 -9.42 0.74 -5.03
N LEU A 45 -8.50 0.58 -4.08
CA LEU A 45 -8.16 1.62 -3.12
C LEU A 45 -6.70 1.51 -2.66
N ALA A 46 -6.05 2.66 -2.60
CA ALA A 46 -4.87 2.92 -1.81
C ALA A 46 -5.26 3.96 -0.73
N PHE A 47 -5.01 3.68 0.54
CA PHE A 47 -5.32 4.61 1.63
C PHE A 47 -4.22 4.63 2.69
N GLY A 48 -4.10 5.76 3.34
CA GLY A 48 -3.07 6.07 4.33
C GLY A 48 -3.02 7.58 4.56
N HIS A 49 -1.97 8.06 5.22
CA HIS A 49 -1.78 9.48 5.42
C HIS A 49 -1.31 10.16 4.12
N LEU A 50 -2.15 11.02 3.54
CA LEU A 50 -1.77 11.86 2.39
C LEU A 50 -0.86 13.00 2.88
N PHE A 51 0.43 12.89 2.59
CA PHE A 51 1.37 13.97 2.81
C PHE A 51 1.32 14.94 1.63
N VAL A 52 1.04 16.22 1.91
CA VAL A 52 1.02 17.30 0.91
C VAL A 52 2.19 18.23 1.17
N PRO A 53 3.26 18.19 0.34
CA PRO A 53 4.42 19.04 0.49
C PRO A 53 4.10 20.54 0.35
N LYS A 54 4.79 21.40 1.11
CA LYS A 54 4.64 22.87 1.01
C LYS A 54 5.20 23.46 -0.29
N ASN A 55 6.04 22.73 -1.01
CA ASN A 55 6.70 23.16 -2.24
C ASN A 55 5.83 22.98 -3.50
N GLN A 56 4.51 22.84 -3.34
CA GLN A 56 3.54 22.62 -4.43
C GLN A 56 3.73 21.31 -5.20
N ALA A 57 4.59 20.39 -4.73
CA ALA A 57 4.67 19.06 -5.31
C ALA A 57 3.36 18.29 -5.07
N PRO A 58 3.01 17.34 -5.96
CA PRO A 58 1.86 16.46 -5.75
C PRO A 58 1.95 15.73 -4.41
N GLY A 59 0.78 15.58 -3.76
CA GLY A 59 0.70 14.78 -2.54
C GLY A 59 0.99 13.30 -2.81
N HIS A 60 1.52 12.62 -1.81
CA HIS A 60 1.78 11.17 -1.85
C HIS A 60 1.43 10.52 -0.51
N LEU A 61 1.26 9.20 -0.50
CA LEU A 61 1.06 8.45 0.74
C LEU A 61 2.37 8.42 1.53
N SER A 62 2.32 8.79 2.80
CA SER A 62 3.47 8.80 3.70
C SER A 62 3.91 7.38 4.04
N GLY A 63 5.21 7.09 3.87
CA GLY A 63 5.82 5.80 4.25
C GLY A 63 5.75 5.54 5.75
N GLY A 64 6.25 6.48 6.57
CA GLY A 64 6.30 6.31 8.04
C GLY A 64 4.95 6.31 8.75
N ALA A 65 3.89 6.85 8.15
CA ALA A 65 2.53 6.67 8.69
C ALA A 65 1.92 5.29 8.31
N GLY A 66 2.56 4.59 7.38
CA GLY A 66 2.03 3.40 6.74
C GLY A 66 0.91 3.69 5.73
N TYR A 67 0.79 2.83 4.74
CA TYR A 67 -0.33 2.83 3.81
C TYR A 67 -0.64 1.45 3.25
N ALA A 68 -1.91 1.20 2.98
CA ALA A 68 -2.38 -0.06 2.40
C ALA A 68 -2.96 0.15 0.99
N ILE A 69 -2.65 -0.79 0.11
CA ILE A 69 -3.09 -0.83 -1.28
C ILE A 69 -3.66 -2.20 -1.55
N ASN A 70 -4.91 -2.29 -2.04
CA ASN A 70 -5.44 -3.58 -2.45
C ASN A 70 -4.91 -3.99 -3.83
N THR A 71 -4.94 -5.30 -4.11
CA THR A 71 -4.44 -5.86 -5.37
C THR A 71 -5.11 -5.25 -6.62
N ALA A 72 -6.40 -4.90 -6.53
CA ALA A 72 -7.11 -4.27 -7.63
C ALA A 72 -6.57 -2.86 -7.96
N ALA A 73 -6.13 -2.08 -6.95
CA ALA A 73 -5.44 -0.80 -7.18
C ALA A 73 -3.98 -1.02 -7.58
N LEU A 74 -3.30 -1.99 -6.98
CA LEU A 74 -1.91 -2.31 -7.28
C LEU A 74 -1.72 -2.68 -8.76
N ARG A 75 -2.59 -3.54 -9.31
CA ARG A 75 -2.60 -3.90 -10.75
C ARG A 75 -2.84 -2.71 -11.69
N ARG A 76 -3.53 -1.66 -11.23
CA ARG A 76 -3.72 -0.43 -12.02
C ARG A 76 -2.48 0.45 -12.01
N MET A 77 -1.77 0.49 -10.88
CA MET A 77 -0.52 1.26 -10.75
C MET A 77 0.65 0.55 -11.43
N LEU A 78 0.66 -0.77 -11.38
CA LEU A 78 1.72 -1.64 -11.90
C LEU A 78 1.05 -2.65 -12.86
N PRO A 79 0.85 -2.29 -14.13
CA PRO A 79 0.12 -3.13 -15.09
C PRO A 79 0.83 -4.43 -15.47
N ASN A 80 2.08 -4.60 -15.05
CA ASN A 80 2.88 -5.81 -15.26
C ASN A 80 2.86 -6.75 -14.03
N LEU A 81 1.91 -6.54 -13.10
CA LEU A 81 1.74 -7.26 -11.83
C LEU A 81 0.52 -8.19 -11.88
#